data_AF-A0A2A6LUY9-F1
#
_entry.id   AF-A0A2A6LUY9-F1
#
_cell.length_a   1.000
_cell.length_b   1.000
_cell.length_c   1.000
_cell.angle_alpha   90.00
_cell.angle_beta   90.00
_cell.angle_gamma   90.00
#
_symmetry.space_group_name_H-M   'P 1'
#
loop_
_entity.id
_entity.type
_entity.pdbx_description
1 polymer ?
#
loop_
_entity_poly.entity_id
_entity_poly.type
_entity_poly.pdbx_seq_one_letter_code
_entity_poly.pdbx_strand_id
1 'polypeptide(L)'
;MSDTGDNDRGSEEIAAIEDSDIYADDGSVRSDFLMHVGAAIADRDTIYLRKHVAGLHASELGDLLEAIQPEQRLALVSLLGKEFDLAALTEVDEAIRLDIVEHLPNEQIAEAIGEMDSDDAVYILEDLDQEDQEEILAKLPFTERVRLRRSLDYPESTAGRRMQTEFVAVPPFWTVGQTIDYMREDEDLPDSFTQIFVIDPTFKLLGTVDLDRVLRTKRSVKIDAIMRDTSHSVPAEMDQEEAAQLFEQYDLLSAAVVDDNGRLVGVLTIDDVVDVIQEEAEEDLLRLSGVGDEELSDSVAEASRSRVPWLFVNSMTACISASVIGLFDATIQQIVALAILMPIVAGMGGNAGSQTMTVTVRALATRGLDIHNAPRIIRREAGVGLLNGMIFGSLIGLVAGLWFQDPDIGGIIATAMLINMMAAALAGILIPLLLDKSGADPAVSSAVFVTAITDVTGFFSFLGIATWWFQVT
;
A
#
# COMPACT_ATOMS: atom_id res chain seq x y z
N MET A 1 60.97 -35.87 3.06
CA MET A 1 60.46 -35.19 1.85
C MET A 1 59.60 -36.23 1.16
N SER A 2 58.32 -36.09 0.90
CA SER A 2 57.28 -35.09 1.20
C SER A 2 56.05 -35.71 0.53
N ASP A 3 54.93 -35.89 1.22
CA ASP A 3 53.63 -35.58 0.62
C ASP A 3 52.58 -35.64 1.71
N THR A 4 52.15 -34.44 2.11
CA THR A 4 50.99 -34.20 2.95
C THR A 4 50.09 -33.34 2.09
N GLY A 5 48.97 -33.87 1.63
CA GLY A 5 48.07 -33.11 0.77
C GLY A 5 46.92 -33.95 0.26
N ASP A 6 46.05 -34.41 1.16
CA ASP A 6 44.71 -34.86 0.76
C ASP A 6 43.72 -34.96 1.93
N ASN A 7 43.60 -33.92 2.76
CA ASN A 7 42.56 -33.94 3.81
C ASN A 7 41.98 -32.57 4.20
N ASP A 8 42.09 -31.55 3.35
CA ASP A 8 41.62 -30.18 3.70
C ASP A 8 40.45 -29.67 2.85
N ARG A 9 39.94 -30.46 1.90
CA ARG A 9 38.82 -30.01 1.03
C ARG A 9 37.42 -30.36 1.52
N GLY A 10 37.28 -31.27 2.48
CA GLY A 10 35.98 -31.62 3.07
C GLY A 10 35.61 -30.79 4.30
N SER A 11 36.59 -30.09 4.88
CA SER A 11 36.44 -29.28 6.09
C SER A 11 36.16 -27.80 5.80
N GLU A 12 36.47 -27.32 4.59
CA GLU A 12 36.17 -25.94 4.17
C GLU A 12 34.69 -25.77 3.74
N GLU A 13 34.04 -26.80 3.21
CA GLU A 13 32.64 -26.71 2.74
C GLU A 13 31.59 -26.75 3.87
N ILE A 14 31.98 -27.19 5.08
CA ILE A 14 31.10 -27.27 6.26
C ILE A 14 31.34 -26.09 7.22
N ALA A 15 32.38 -25.28 6.98
CA ALA A 15 32.80 -24.19 7.86
C ALA A 15 32.45 -22.77 7.36
N ALA A 16 31.54 -22.64 6.39
CA ALA A 16 31.12 -21.36 5.81
C ALA A 16 29.66 -20.98 6.10
N ILE A 17 29.02 -21.59 7.11
CA ILE A 17 27.69 -21.18 7.62
C ILE A 17 27.86 -20.46 8.97
N GLU A 18 28.86 -19.58 9.06
CA GLU A 18 29.01 -18.64 10.16
C GLU A 18 29.02 -17.23 9.53
N ASP A 19 27.97 -16.47 9.87
CA ASP A 19 27.55 -15.13 9.43
C ASP A 19 26.95 -14.96 8.02
N SER A 20 25.78 -14.35 7.83
CA SER A 20 24.71 -13.91 8.76
C SER A 20 23.54 -13.34 7.93
N ASP A 21 23.21 -13.98 6.81
CA ASP A 21 22.22 -13.42 5.90
C ASP A 21 21.48 -14.59 5.24
N ILE A 22 20.15 -14.56 5.19
CA ILE A 22 19.34 -15.55 4.46
C ILE A 22 19.11 -15.13 3.00
N TYR A 23 19.49 -13.90 2.65
CA TYR A 23 19.24 -13.29 1.36
C TYR A 23 20.39 -13.50 0.36
N ALA A 24 20.03 -13.45 -0.92
CA ALA A 24 20.92 -13.35 -2.06
C ALA A 24 21.18 -11.88 -2.40
N ASP A 25 22.10 -11.62 -3.34
CA ASP A 25 22.46 -10.25 -3.77
C ASP A 25 21.28 -9.45 -4.37
N ASP A 26 20.21 -10.13 -4.79
CA ASP A 26 18.99 -9.53 -5.33
C ASP A 26 17.87 -9.32 -4.29
N GLY A 27 18.15 -9.65 -3.02
CA GLY A 27 17.18 -9.55 -1.92
C GLY A 27 16.25 -10.76 -1.78
N SER A 28 16.32 -11.75 -2.68
CA SER A 28 15.52 -12.97 -2.53
C SER A 28 16.11 -13.92 -1.48
N VAL A 29 15.27 -14.72 -0.83
CA VAL A 29 15.76 -15.78 0.06
C VAL A 29 16.60 -16.78 -0.74
N ARG A 30 17.81 -17.09 -0.28
CA ARG A 30 18.73 -17.92 -1.05
C ARG A 30 18.16 -19.31 -1.31
N SER A 31 18.28 -19.75 -2.56
CA SER A 31 17.81 -21.07 -3.00
C SER A 31 18.44 -22.25 -2.24
N ASP A 32 19.69 -22.14 -1.80
CA ASP A 32 20.35 -23.16 -0.99
C ASP A 32 19.73 -23.23 0.41
N PHE A 33 19.48 -22.08 1.05
CA PHE A 33 18.79 -22.01 2.33
C PHE A 33 17.38 -22.62 2.25
N LEU A 34 16.59 -22.23 1.25
CA LEU A 34 15.24 -22.80 1.00
C LEU A 34 15.28 -24.31 0.82
N MET A 35 16.27 -24.84 0.09
CA MET A 35 16.43 -26.28 -0.11
C MET A 35 16.74 -27.00 1.21
N HIS A 36 17.59 -26.43 2.07
CA HIS A 36 17.92 -27.02 3.37
C HIS A 36 16.73 -26.95 4.33
N VAL A 37 16.00 -25.82 4.37
CA VAL A 37 14.77 -25.68 5.17
C VAL A 37 13.72 -26.68 4.70
N GLY A 38 13.48 -26.78 3.38
CA GLY A 38 12.54 -27.74 2.81
C GLY A 38 12.90 -29.20 3.12
N ALA A 39 14.18 -29.55 3.07
CA ALA A 39 14.67 -30.88 3.47
C ALA A 39 14.47 -31.12 4.98
N ALA A 40 14.79 -30.14 5.83
CA ALA A 40 14.59 -30.22 7.27
C ALA A 40 13.10 -30.39 7.64
N ILE A 41 12.19 -29.71 6.94
CA ILE A 41 10.74 -29.89 7.11
C ILE A 41 10.33 -31.31 6.73
N ALA A 42 10.79 -31.81 5.57
CA ALA A 42 10.46 -33.16 5.10
C ALA A 42 10.98 -34.26 6.05
N ASP A 43 12.18 -34.10 6.58
CA ASP A 43 12.82 -35.02 7.51
C ASP A 43 12.39 -34.79 8.98
N ARG A 44 11.60 -33.75 9.25
CA ARG A 44 11.22 -33.28 10.60
C ARG A 44 12.43 -33.00 11.50
N ASP A 45 13.49 -32.44 10.93
CA ASP A 45 14.70 -32.04 11.66
C ASP A 45 14.46 -30.73 12.42
N THR A 46 13.81 -30.85 13.57
CA THR A 46 13.53 -29.71 14.46
C THR A 46 14.81 -29.10 15.06
N ILE A 47 15.93 -29.82 15.06
CA ILE A 47 17.21 -29.28 15.55
C ILE A 47 17.75 -28.27 14.55
N TYR A 48 17.70 -28.60 13.26
CA TYR A 48 18.10 -27.67 12.21
C TYR A 48 17.20 -26.43 12.20
N LEU A 49 15.88 -26.62 12.22
CA LEU A 49 14.89 -25.53 12.18
C LEU A 49 15.04 -24.59 13.39
N ARG A 50 15.14 -25.12 14.61
CA ARG A 50 15.38 -24.31 15.81
C ARG A 50 16.68 -23.51 15.72
N LYS A 51 17.73 -24.09 15.14
CA LYS A 51 19.05 -23.45 15.09
C LYS A 51 19.14 -22.32 14.05
N HIS A 52 18.45 -22.45 12.91
CA HIS A 52 18.62 -21.54 11.77
C HIS A 52 17.36 -20.79 11.35
N VAL A 53 16.18 -21.13 11.89
CA VAL A 53 14.91 -20.50 11.55
C VAL A 53 14.26 -19.81 12.76
N ALA A 54 14.25 -20.45 13.93
CA ALA A 54 13.59 -19.89 15.12
C ALA A 54 14.18 -18.58 15.68
N GLY A 55 15.38 -18.19 15.22
CA GLY A 55 16.03 -16.94 15.61
C GLY A 55 16.07 -15.90 14.51
N LEU A 56 15.35 -16.12 13.41
CA LEU A 56 15.18 -15.12 12.36
C LEU A 56 14.28 -13.98 12.85
N HIS A 57 14.48 -12.80 12.30
CA HIS A 57 13.56 -11.67 12.50
C HIS A 57 12.16 -11.99 11.93
N ALA A 58 11.11 -11.32 12.40
CA ALA A 58 9.74 -11.52 11.91
C ALA A 58 9.66 -11.38 10.39
N SER A 59 10.24 -10.32 9.83
CA SER A 59 10.33 -10.10 8.38
C SER A 59 11.10 -11.19 7.63
N GLU A 60 12.24 -11.66 8.16
CA GLU A 60 13.02 -12.77 7.56
C GLU A 60 12.23 -14.09 7.55
N LEU A 61 11.42 -14.31 8.58
CA LEU A 61 10.54 -15.46 8.70
C LEU A 61 9.32 -15.33 7.77
N GLY A 62 8.79 -14.13 7.59
CA GLY A 62 7.76 -13.80 6.59
C GLY A 62 8.23 -14.12 5.18
N ASP A 63 9.37 -13.55 4.77
CA ASP A 63 10.01 -13.82 3.47
C ASP A 63 10.25 -15.32 3.23
N LEU A 64 10.64 -16.05 4.27
CA LEU A 64 10.80 -17.50 4.20
C LEU A 64 9.47 -18.21 3.95
N LEU A 65 8.38 -17.82 4.63
CA LEU A 65 7.05 -18.40 4.45
C LEU A 65 6.51 -18.16 3.04
N GLU A 66 6.76 -16.97 2.47
CA GLU A 66 6.39 -16.66 1.10
C GLU A 66 7.15 -17.51 0.09
N ALA A 67 8.46 -17.70 0.32
CA ALA A 67 9.35 -18.37 -0.62
C ALA A 67 9.26 -19.91 -0.62
N ILE A 68 8.84 -20.54 0.48
CA ILE A 68 8.67 -22.00 0.55
C ILE A 68 7.38 -22.48 -0.15
N GLN A 69 7.29 -23.79 -0.39
CA GLN A 69 6.09 -24.36 -1.00
C GLN A 69 4.89 -24.23 -0.05
N PRO A 70 3.67 -23.98 -0.56
CA PRO A 70 2.48 -23.83 0.28
C PRO A 70 2.26 -24.97 1.28
N GLU A 71 2.51 -26.22 0.85
CA GLU A 71 2.33 -27.41 1.70
C GLU A 71 3.36 -27.51 2.84
N GLN A 72 4.44 -26.73 2.78
CA GLN A 72 5.50 -26.69 3.79
C GLN A 72 5.25 -25.65 4.88
N ARG A 73 4.42 -24.62 4.64
CA ARG A 73 4.18 -23.51 5.57
C ARG A 73 3.62 -23.98 6.90
N LEU A 74 2.48 -24.67 6.86
CA LEU A 74 1.86 -25.27 8.05
C LEU A 74 2.79 -26.25 8.77
N ALA A 75 3.59 -27.01 8.01
CA ALA A 75 4.54 -27.96 8.58
C ALA A 75 5.67 -27.23 9.31
N LEU A 76 6.18 -26.13 8.79
CA LEU A 76 7.20 -25.30 9.43
C LEU A 76 6.70 -24.74 10.76
N VAL A 77 5.54 -24.07 10.74
CA VAL A 77 4.91 -23.48 11.93
C VAL A 77 4.64 -24.57 12.98
N SER A 78 4.09 -25.71 12.57
CA SER A 78 3.81 -26.84 13.48
C SER A 78 5.08 -27.48 14.07
N LEU A 79 6.18 -27.55 13.31
CA LEU A 79 7.43 -28.16 13.76
C LEU A 79 8.20 -27.27 14.74
N LEU A 80 8.14 -25.95 14.55
CA LEU A 80 8.70 -24.96 15.48
C LEU A 80 7.81 -24.77 16.71
N GLY A 81 6.49 -24.88 16.55
CA GLY A 81 5.53 -24.82 17.65
C GLY A 81 5.64 -23.50 18.41
N LYS A 82 6.00 -23.55 19.69
CA LYS A 82 6.16 -22.37 20.56
C LYS A 82 7.38 -21.50 20.24
N GLU A 83 8.30 -22.00 19.42
CA GLU A 83 9.49 -21.26 19.01
C GLU A 83 9.29 -20.55 17.68
N PHE A 84 8.11 -20.70 17.07
CA PHE A 84 7.72 -19.90 15.93
C PHE A 84 7.21 -18.57 16.44
N ASP A 85 7.79 -17.48 15.96
CA ASP A 85 7.33 -16.13 16.23
C ASP A 85 6.08 -15.86 15.36
N LEU A 86 4.91 -15.76 15.99
CA LEU A 86 3.65 -15.52 15.29
C LEU A 86 3.55 -14.08 14.75
N ALA A 87 4.37 -13.14 15.24
CA ALA A 87 4.48 -11.81 14.65
C ALA A 87 4.95 -11.86 13.20
N ALA A 88 5.68 -12.90 12.78
CA ALA A 88 6.05 -13.08 11.37
C ALA A 88 4.86 -13.25 10.41
N LEU A 89 3.65 -13.46 10.92
CA LEU A 89 2.45 -13.49 10.08
C LEU A 89 1.94 -12.09 9.71
N THR A 90 2.37 -11.04 10.40
CA THR A 90 2.08 -9.65 9.98
C THR A 90 2.87 -9.26 8.74
N GLU A 91 3.97 -9.98 8.48
CA GLU A 91 4.94 -9.75 7.40
C GLU A 91 4.69 -10.63 6.15
N VAL A 92 3.49 -11.21 6.01
CA VAL A 92 3.12 -12.03 4.84
C VAL A 92 1.78 -11.59 4.27
N ASP A 93 1.58 -11.86 2.97
CA ASP A 93 0.28 -11.80 2.29
C ASP A 93 -0.89 -12.33 3.15
N GLU A 94 -2.04 -11.65 3.11
CA GLU A 94 -3.27 -12.00 3.84
C GLU A 94 -3.66 -13.46 3.60
N ALA A 95 -3.63 -13.92 2.35
CA ALA A 95 -4.02 -15.29 2.02
C ALA A 95 -3.10 -16.34 2.65
N ILE A 96 -1.82 -16.03 2.86
CA ILE A 96 -0.86 -16.90 3.55
C ILE A 96 -1.13 -16.90 5.05
N ARG A 97 -1.33 -15.73 5.65
CA ARG A 97 -1.67 -15.58 7.06
C ARG A 97 -2.95 -16.34 7.39
N LEU A 98 -4.02 -16.14 6.63
CA LEU A 98 -5.30 -16.84 6.80
C LEU A 98 -5.15 -18.36 6.74
N ASP A 99 -4.48 -18.89 5.70
CA ASP A 99 -4.27 -20.34 5.56
C ASP A 99 -3.52 -20.91 6.78
N ILE A 100 -2.54 -20.17 7.32
CA ILE A 100 -1.82 -20.61 8.52
C ILE A 100 -2.71 -20.56 9.75
N VAL A 101 -3.37 -19.42 10.02
CA VAL A 101 -4.09 -19.20 11.27
C VAL A 101 -5.34 -20.10 11.36
N GLU A 102 -6.07 -20.32 10.27
CA GLU A 102 -7.24 -21.23 10.22
C GLU A 102 -6.90 -22.68 10.60
N HIS A 103 -5.65 -23.10 10.41
CA HIS A 103 -5.18 -24.46 10.72
C HIS A 103 -4.50 -24.58 12.08
N LEU A 104 -4.23 -23.45 12.76
CA LEU A 104 -3.65 -23.44 14.09
C LEU A 104 -4.74 -23.56 15.17
N PRO A 105 -4.46 -24.23 16.29
CA PRO A 105 -5.37 -24.23 17.41
C PRO A 105 -5.53 -22.82 18.01
N ASN A 106 -6.76 -22.37 18.25
CA ASN A 106 -7.07 -21.11 18.96
C ASN A 106 -6.35 -20.94 20.31
N GLU A 107 -5.92 -22.04 20.96
CA GLU A 107 -5.12 -21.98 22.18
C GLU A 107 -3.67 -21.57 21.92
N GLN A 108 -3.07 -22.00 20.80
CA GLN A 108 -1.73 -21.60 20.39
C GLN A 108 -1.70 -20.13 19.95
N ILE A 109 -2.71 -19.70 19.20
CA ILE A 109 -2.85 -18.30 18.77
C ILE A 109 -3.01 -17.38 20.00
N ALA A 110 -3.87 -17.76 20.95
CA ALA A 110 -4.05 -16.99 22.18
C ALA A 110 -2.78 -16.92 23.06
N GLU A 111 -1.96 -17.98 23.07
CA GLU A 111 -0.68 -17.97 23.81
C GLU A 111 0.30 -16.96 23.20
N ALA A 112 0.41 -16.92 21.88
CA ALA A 112 1.33 -15.99 21.22
C ALA A 112 0.84 -14.54 21.22
N ILE A 113 -0.46 -14.30 20.98
CA ILE A 113 -1.04 -12.95 21.04
C ILE A 113 -0.83 -12.30 22.41
N GLY A 114 -0.80 -13.09 23.49
CA GLY A 114 -0.54 -12.56 24.83
C GLY A 114 0.90 -12.04 25.04
N GLU A 115 1.83 -12.39 24.14
CA GLU A 115 3.24 -11.96 24.18
C GLU A 115 3.57 -10.92 23.08
N MET A 116 2.63 -10.64 22.16
CA MET A 116 2.80 -9.71 21.05
C MET A 116 2.38 -8.28 21.41
N ASP A 117 2.86 -7.32 20.64
CA ASP A 117 2.35 -5.96 20.69
C ASP A 117 0.88 -5.91 20.21
N SER A 118 0.10 -4.95 20.75
CA SER A 118 -1.35 -5.01 20.60
C SER A 118 -1.87 -4.63 19.22
N ASP A 119 -1.12 -3.87 18.44
CA ASP A 119 -1.31 -3.60 17.01
C ASP A 119 -1.13 -4.88 16.18
N ASP A 120 -0.01 -5.58 16.33
CA ASP A 120 0.24 -6.86 15.64
C ASP A 120 -0.84 -7.91 15.97
N ALA A 121 -1.19 -8.00 17.25
CA ALA A 121 -2.27 -8.86 17.70
C ALA A 121 -3.61 -8.51 17.05
N VAL A 122 -3.92 -7.21 16.92
CA VAL A 122 -5.15 -6.74 16.26
C VAL A 122 -5.12 -7.07 14.78
N TYR A 123 -3.98 -6.90 14.10
CA TYR A 123 -3.80 -7.21 12.70
C TYR A 123 -4.03 -8.70 12.38
N ILE A 124 -3.55 -9.61 13.23
CA ILE A 124 -3.85 -11.04 13.06
C ILE A 124 -5.32 -11.36 13.38
N LEU A 125 -5.89 -10.71 14.40
CA LEU A 125 -7.26 -10.99 14.86
C LEU A 125 -8.36 -10.45 13.95
N GLU A 126 -8.09 -9.42 13.15
CA GLU A 126 -9.10 -8.80 12.29
C GLU A 126 -9.45 -9.65 11.07
N ASP A 127 -8.51 -10.48 10.61
CA ASP A 127 -8.72 -11.41 9.49
C ASP A 127 -9.52 -12.65 9.89
N LEU A 128 -9.61 -12.94 11.19
CA LEU A 128 -10.33 -14.11 11.69
C LEU A 128 -11.83 -13.90 11.73
N ASP A 129 -12.56 -15.00 11.58
CA ASP A 129 -13.99 -14.96 11.75
C ASP A 129 -14.36 -14.67 13.21
N GLN A 130 -15.56 -14.11 13.39
CA GLN A 130 -16.00 -13.62 14.69
C GLN A 130 -16.07 -14.72 15.77
N GLU A 131 -16.28 -15.99 15.39
CA GLU A 131 -16.32 -17.10 16.35
C GLU A 131 -14.92 -17.40 16.91
N ASP A 132 -13.91 -17.54 16.04
CA ASP A 132 -12.54 -17.79 16.45
C ASP A 132 -11.95 -16.60 17.21
N GLN A 133 -12.21 -15.38 16.73
CA GLN A 133 -11.79 -14.15 17.41
C GLN A 133 -12.33 -14.08 18.85
N GLU A 134 -13.61 -14.40 19.08
CA GLU A 134 -14.19 -14.44 20.42
C GLU A 134 -13.59 -15.54 21.31
N GLU A 135 -13.29 -16.71 20.75
CA GLU A 135 -12.68 -17.82 21.48
C GLU A 135 -11.25 -17.48 21.94
N ILE A 136 -10.45 -16.91 21.05
CA ILE A 136 -9.07 -16.47 21.31
C ILE A 136 -9.07 -15.39 22.40
N LEU A 137 -9.87 -14.33 22.21
CA LEU A 137 -10.01 -13.25 23.19
C LEU A 137 -10.45 -13.77 24.56
N ALA A 138 -11.32 -14.79 24.61
CA ALA A 138 -11.79 -15.39 25.86
C ALA A 138 -10.70 -16.13 26.66
N LYS A 139 -9.58 -16.48 26.04
CA LYS A 139 -8.42 -17.14 26.70
C LYS A 139 -7.42 -16.13 27.28
N LEU A 140 -7.40 -14.90 26.77
CA LEU A 140 -6.51 -13.83 27.25
C LEU A 140 -6.90 -13.29 28.64
N PRO A 141 -5.94 -12.79 29.43
CA PRO A 141 -6.19 -11.94 30.59
C PRO A 141 -7.23 -10.85 30.34
N PHE A 142 -7.98 -10.50 31.40
CA PHE A 142 -9.08 -9.54 31.28
C PHE A 142 -8.63 -8.17 30.73
N THR A 143 -7.45 -7.69 31.14
CA THR A 143 -6.94 -6.37 30.74
C THR A 143 -6.60 -6.33 29.24
N GLU A 144 -5.80 -7.29 28.76
CA GLU A 144 -5.44 -7.43 27.34
C GLU A 144 -6.68 -7.60 26.46
N ARG A 145 -7.59 -8.50 26.85
CA ARG A 145 -8.86 -8.71 26.14
C ARG A 145 -9.66 -7.42 25.93
N VAL A 146 -9.71 -6.56 26.95
CA VAL A 146 -10.45 -5.30 26.86
C VAL A 146 -9.73 -4.30 25.96
N ARG A 147 -8.39 -4.29 25.95
CA ARG A 147 -7.58 -3.44 25.05
C ARG A 147 -7.77 -3.86 23.59
N LEU A 148 -7.51 -5.13 23.27
CA LEU A 148 -7.63 -5.65 21.91
C LEU A 148 -9.04 -5.50 21.36
N ARG A 149 -10.08 -5.84 22.16
CA ARG A 149 -11.47 -5.64 21.74
C ARG A 149 -11.78 -4.18 21.42
N ARG A 150 -11.24 -3.24 22.19
CA ARG A 150 -11.43 -1.83 21.92
C ARG A 150 -10.76 -1.41 20.62
N SER A 151 -9.55 -1.91 20.34
CA SER A 151 -8.87 -1.66 19.06
C SER A 151 -9.66 -2.26 17.88
N LEU A 152 -10.22 -3.46 18.05
CA LEU A 152 -11.11 -4.14 17.09
C LEU A 152 -12.47 -3.44 16.88
N ASP A 153 -12.92 -2.62 17.84
CA ASP A 153 -14.16 -1.84 17.71
C ASP A 153 -13.99 -0.59 16.81
N TYR A 154 -12.76 -0.12 16.56
CA TYR A 154 -12.52 0.95 15.60
C TYR A 154 -12.78 0.46 14.16
N PRO A 155 -13.06 1.33 13.19
CA PRO A 155 -13.12 0.93 11.79
C PRO A 155 -11.74 0.46 11.30
N GLU A 156 -11.73 -0.48 10.34
CA GLU A 156 -10.53 -0.82 9.56
C GLU A 156 -9.92 0.43 8.91
N SER A 157 -8.62 0.40 8.66
CA SER A 157 -7.85 1.50 8.07
C SER A 157 -7.90 2.82 8.86
N THR A 158 -8.08 2.75 10.19
CA THR A 158 -8.01 3.94 11.07
C THR A 158 -6.82 3.88 12.02
N ALA A 159 -6.40 5.07 12.47
CA ALA A 159 -5.37 5.23 13.48
C ALA A 159 -5.62 4.41 14.75
N GLY A 160 -6.89 4.26 15.17
CA GLY A 160 -7.27 3.47 16.35
C GLY A 160 -7.22 1.96 16.12
N ARG A 161 -7.31 1.51 14.87
CA ARG A 161 -7.10 0.10 14.50
C ARG A 161 -5.60 -0.24 14.47
N ARG A 162 -4.77 0.68 13.99
CA ARG A 162 -3.30 0.54 13.88
C ARG A 162 -2.50 0.97 15.13
N MET A 163 -3.15 1.40 16.21
CA MET A 163 -2.43 1.89 17.39
C MET A 163 -2.00 0.77 18.34
N GLN A 164 -0.81 0.92 18.90
CA GLN A 164 -0.41 0.22 20.10
C GLN A 164 -1.11 0.80 21.33
N THR A 165 -1.56 -0.07 22.22
CA THR A 165 -2.21 0.31 23.50
C THR A 165 -1.24 0.34 24.68
N GLU A 166 -0.03 -0.15 24.49
CA GLU A 166 1.10 -0.08 25.40
C GLU A 166 1.84 1.26 25.20
N PHE A 167 1.83 2.13 26.20
CA PHE A 167 2.54 3.41 26.13
C PHE A 167 2.93 3.92 27.51
N VAL A 168 3.98 4.76 27.56
CA VAL A 168 4.42 5.38 28.82
C VAL A 168 3.64 6.66 29.08
N ALA A 169 2.80 6.67 30.12
CA ALA A 169 2.05 7.87 30.53
C ALA A 169 2.33 8.26 31.99
N VAL A 170 2.60 9.55 32.24
CA VAL A 170 2.93 10.07 33.58
C VAL A 170 2.19 11.37 33.91
N PRO A 171 1.95 11.66 35.21
CA PRO A 171 1.34 12.92 35.60
C PRO A 171 2.34 14.09 35.55
N PRO A 172 1.88 15.33 35.27
CA PRO A 172 2.76 16.49 35.05
C PRO A 172 3.56 16.91 36.30
N PHE A 173 3.06 16.60 37.50
CA PHE A 173 3.68 17.01 38.76
C PHE A 173 4.83 16.10 39.22
N TRP A 174 5.05 14.97 38.56
CA TRP A 174 6.21 14.13 38.82
C TRP A 174 7.51 14.83 38.46
N THR A 175 8.58 14.45 39.14
CA THR A 175 9.94 14.83 38.78
C THR A 175 10.53 13.86 37.78
N VAL A 176 11.50 14.31 36.98
CA VAL A 176 12.28 13.46 36.06
C VAL A 176 12.83 12.23 36.77
N GLY A 177 13.28 12.37 38.02
CA GLY A 177 13.76 11.25 38.82
C GLY A 177 12.67 10.20 39.05
N GLN A 178 11.46 10.62 39.45
CA GLN A 178 10.33 9.72 39.66
C GLN A 178 9.88 9.04 38.36
N THR A 179 9.85 9.78 37.25
CA THR A 179 9.54 9.21 35.94
C THR A 179 10.57 8.15 35.51
N ILE A 180 11.86 8.40 35.72
CA ILE A 180 12.91 7.40 35.45
C ILE A 180 12.77 6.17 36.34
N ASP A 181 12.43 6.35 37.62
CA ASP A 181 12.27 5.23 38.55
C ASP A 181 11.04 4.40 38.17
N TYR A 182 9.92 5.05 37.81
CA TYR A 182 8.74 4.40 37.25
C TYR A 182 9.06 3.54 36.01
N MET A 183 9.73 4.12 35.01
CA MET A 183 10.11 3.40 33.77
C MET A 183 11.13 2.26 33.98
N ARG A 184 11.68 2.11 35.19
CA ARG A 184 12.62 1.03 35.53
C ARG A 184 12.00 -0.07 36.38
N GLU A 185 10.90 0.24 37.06
CA GLU A 185 10.27 -0.64 38.05
C GLU A 185 8.98 -1.27 37.51
N ASP A 186 8.31 -0.62 36.57
CA ASP A 186 7.07 -1.13 35.96
C ASP A 186 7.39 -2.15 34.86
N GLU A 187 6.81 -3.34 34.97
CA GLU A 187 6.96 -4.45 34.02
C GLU A 187 5.90 -4.40 32.91
N ASP A 188 4.84 -3.57 33.05
CA ASP A 188 3.73 -3.47 32.09
C ASP A 188 3.96 -2.38 31.01
N LEU A 189 5.20 -1.89 30.85
CA LEU A 189 5.57 -0.88 29.84
C LEU A 189 6.01 -1.54 28.54
N PRO A 190 5.84 -0.88 27.38
CA PRO A 190 6.34 -1.40 26.11
C PRO A 190 7.87 -1.57 26.15
N ASP A 191 8.37 -2.60 25.47
CA ASP A 191 9.81 -2.90 25.38
C ASP A 191 10.59 -1.78 24.70
N SER A 192 9.96 -1.10 23.74
CA SER A 192 10.52 0.02 23.00
C SER A 192 9.57 1.22 23.04
N PHE A 193 10.11 2.41 23.31
CA PHE A 193 9.36 3.65 23.23
C PHE A 193 10.31 4.86 23.08
N THR A 194 9.87 5.87 22.35
CA THR A 194 10.67 7.09 22.09
C THR A 194 10.15 8.32 22.81
N GLN A 195 8.88 8.30 23.23
CA GLN A 195 8.18 9.43 23.87
C GLN A 195 7.46 9.00 25.15
N ILE A 196 7.27 9.97 26.04
CA ILE A 196 6.51 9.82 27.27
C ILE A 196 5.34 10.80 27.21
N PHE A 197 4.12 10.28 27.37
CA PHE A 197 2.90 11.07 27.34
C PHE A 197 2.59 11.64 28.73
N VAL A 198 2.15 12.89 28.77
CA VAL A 198 1.77 13.58 30.00
C VAL A 198 0.26 13.66 30.07
N ILE A 199 -0.33 13.07 31.11
CA ILE A 199 -1.79 12.96 31.25
C ILE A 199 -2.30 13.56 32.56
N ASP A 200 -3.57 13.97 32.56
CA ASP A 200 -4.28 14.35 33.77
C ASP A 200 -4.97 13.13 34.44
N PRO A 201 -5.54 13.27 35.66
CA PRO A 201 -6.25 12.17 36.34
C PRO A 201 -7.48 11.63 35.60
N THR A 202 -7.94 12.30 34.54
CA THR A 202 -9.04 11.85 33.66
C THR A 202 -8.54 11.23 32.36
N PHE A 203 -7.24 10.94 32.27
CA PHE A 203 -6.51 10.43 31.10
C PHE A 203 -6.48 11.38 29.90
N LYS A 204 -6.79 12.67 30.09
CA LYS A 204 -6.64 13.65 28.99
C LYS A 204 -5.17 13.91 28.72
N LEU A 205 -4.81 13.92 27.45
CA LEU A 205 -3.48 14.26 26.99
C LEU A 205 -3.20 15.76 27.24
N LEU A 206 -2.13 16.04 27.98
CA LEU A 206 -1.66 17.40 28.28
C LEU A 206 -0.45 17.79 27.44
N GLY A 207 0.41 16.83 27.09
CA GLY A 207 1.66 17.08 26.39
C GLY A 207 2.49 15.82 26.23
N THR A 208 3.69 15.97 25.67
CA THR A 208 4.69 14.90 25.52
C THR A 208 6.08 15.35 25.97
N VAL A 209 6.92 14.37 26.30
CA VAL A 209 8.35 14.56 26.57
C VAL A 209 9.14 13.50 25.82
N ASP A 210 10.08 13.94 24.98
CA ASP A 210 11.02 13.02 24.33
C ASP A 210 11.95 12.36 25.37
N LEU A 211 12.31 11.10 25.13
CA LEU A 211 13.18 10.35 26.05
C LEU A 211 14.55 11.01 26.22
N ASP A 212 15.14 11.56 25.14
CA ASP A 212 16.43 12.26 25.20
C ASP A 212 16.38 13.49 26.12
N ARG A 213 15.23 14.19 26.14
CA ARG A 213 15.02 15.34 27.01
C ARG A 213 14.94 14.93 28.47
N VAL A 214 14.29 13.80 28.79
CA VAL A 214 14.26 13.24 30.15
C VAL A 214 15.67 12.88 30.61
N LEU A 215 16.45 12.19 29.77
CA LEU A 215 17.81 11.76 30.09
C LEU A 215 18.80 12.92 30.30
N ARG A 216 18.60 14.04 29.59
CA ARG A 216 19.47 15.23 29.68
C ARG A 216 19.05 16.22 30.77
N THR A 217 17.90 16.00 31.40
CA THR A 217 17.36 16.90 32.43
C THR A 217 17.72 16.43 33.84
N LYS A 218 17.95 17.38 34.75
CA LYS A 218 18.21 17.05 36.16
C LYS A 218 17.00 16.36 36.79
N ARG A 219 17.25 15.27 37.52
CA ARG A 219 16.22 14.46 38.21
C ARG A 219 15.23 15.24 39.08
N SER A 220 15.62 16.39 39.66
CA SER A 220 14.75 17.19 40.52
C SER A 220 13.75 18.09 39.78
N VAL A 221 13.87 18.23 38.46
CA VAL A 221 12.99 19.07 37.63
C VAL A 221 11.68 18.33 37.40
N LYS A 222 10.56 19.07 37.36
CA LYS A 222 9.22 18.51 37.09
C LYS A 222 9.01 18.23 35.61
N ILE A 223 8.14 17.27 35.31
CA ILE A 223 7.69 16.96 33.95
C ILE A 223 6.95 18.16 33.33
N ASP A 224 6.11 18.86 34.08
CA ASP A 224 5.41 20.08 33.60
C ASP A 224 6.34 21.16 33.01
N ALA A 225 7.58 21.24 33.49
CA ALA A 225 8.55 22.23 33.10
C ALA A 225 9.32 21.85 31.83
N ILE A 226 9.25 20.56 31.45
CA ILE A 226 9.95 20.02 30.27
C ILE A 226 9.02 19.40 29.24
N MET A 227 7.73 19.26 29.52
CA MET A 227 6.77 18.84 28.50
C MET A 227 6.63 19.90 27.41
N ARG A 228 6.25 19.45 26.22
CA ARG A 228 5.75 20.30 25.16
C ARG A 228 4.27 19.97 24.96
N ASP A 229 3.48 20.99 24.63
CA ASP A 229 2.10 20.75 24.23
C ASP A 229 2.09 19.87 22.97
N THR A 230 1.26 18.82 22.96
CA THR A 230 1.13 17.96 21.79
C THR A 230 0.37 18.71 20.71
N SER A 231 1.06 19.21 19.70
CA SER A 231 0.41 19.92 18.57
C SER A 231 -0.20 18.97 17.55
N HIS A 232 0.09 17.67 17.67
CA HIS A 232 -0.17 16.64 16.66
C HIS A 232 -0.73 15.36 17.29
N SER A 233 -1.76 15.47 18.14
CA SER A 233 -2.51 14.29 18.57
C SER A 233 -3.37 13.77 17.42
N VAL A 234 -3.35 12.46 17.20
CA VAL A 234 -4.11 11.77 16.15
C VAL A 234 -5.45 11.32 16.74
N PRO A 235 -6.61 11.73 16.21
CA PRO A 235 -7.89 11.15 16.57
C PRO A 235 -7.94 9.66 16.23
N ALA A 236 -8.52 8.82 17.08
CA ALA A 236 -8.58 7.38 16.85
C ALA A 236 -9.38 6.99 15.59
N GLU A 237 -10.37 7.78 15.19
CA GLU A 237 -11.14 7.56 13.95
C GLU A 237 -10.51 8.26 12.73
N MET A 238 -9.31 8.84 12.86
CA MET A 238 -8.58 9.40 11.72
C MET A 238 -8.16 8.26 10.79
N ASP A 239 -8.31 8.50 9.50
CA ASP A 239 -7.85 7.61 8.45
C ASP A 239 -6.34 7.35 8.56
N GLN A 240 -5.89 6.12 8.30
CA GLN A 240 -4.50 5.72 8.45
C GLN A 240 -3.56 6.47 7.48
N GLU A 241 -4.01 6.75 6.25
CA GLU A 241 -3.26 7.53 5.27
C GLU A 241 -3.07 8.97 5.76
N GLU A 242 -4.12 9.57 6.34
CA GLU A 242 -4.02 10.91 6.94
C GLU A 242 -3.07 10.92 8.16
N ALA A 243 -3.11 9.88 8.99
CA ALA A 243 -2.20 9.74 10.11
C ALA A 243 -0.74 9.62 9.62
N ALA A 244 -0.48 8.79 8.61
CA ALA A 244 0.83 8.62 8.00
C ALA A 244 1.40 9.94 7.43
N GLN A 245 0.55 10.75 6.81
CA GLN A 245 0.94 12.08 6.31
C GLN A 245 1.38 13.03 7.44
N LEU A 246 0.81 12.92 8.65
CA LEU A 246 1.28 13.71 9.80
C LEU A 246 2.70 13.30 10.23
N PHE A 247 3.01 11.99 10.19
CA PHE A 247 4.34 11.50 10.48
C PHE A 247 5.37 12.01 9.46
N GLU A 248 5.05 11.96 8.16
CA GLU A 248 5.92 12.50 7.10
C GLU A 248 6.09 14.01 7.24
N GLN A 249 5.02 14.76 7.50
CA GLN A 249 5.06 16.22 7.54
C GLN A 249 5.88 16.77 8.73
N TYR A 250 5.81 16.09 9.88
CA TYR A 250 6.39 16.56 11.13
C TYR A 250 7.60 15.74 11.61
N ASP A 251 8.09 14.80 10.79
CA ASP A 251 9.20 13.89 11.11
C ASP A 251 8.96 13.18 12.47
N LEU A 252 7.74 12.66 12.69
CA LEU A 252 7.37 12.05 13.96
C LEU A 252 7.96 10.64 14.07
N LEU A 253 8.44 10.28 15.27
CA LEU A 253 8.81 8.90 15.62
C LEU A 253 7.64 8.15 16.27
N SER A 254 6.71 8.88 16.87
CA SER A 254 5.50 8.36 17.48
C SER A 254 4.49 9.49 17.65
N ALA A 255 3.20 9.15 17.70
CA ALA A 255 2.13 10.12 17.92
C ALA A 255 1.07 9.59 18.90
N ALA A 256 0.57 10.47 19.78
CA ALA A 256 -0.51 10.12 20.70
C ALA A 256 -1.83 9.93 19.94
N VAL A 257 -2.49 8.80 20.17
CA VAL A 257 -3.85 8.56 19.67
C VAL A 257 -4.87 8.90 20.75
N VAL A 258 -5.89 9.69 20.39
CA VAL A 258 -6.89 10.20 21.34
C VAL A 258 -8.33 9.87 20.93
N ASP A 259 -9.20 9.64 21.93
CA ASP A 259 -10.65 9.55 21.70
C ASP A 259 -11.31 10.92 21.50
N ASP A 260 -12.61 10.92 21.20
CA ASP A 260 -13.44 12.13 21.06
C ASP A 260 -13.41 13.07 22.28
N ASN A 261 -13.08 12.54 23.46
CA ASN A 261 -12.99 13.31 24.70
C ASN A 261 -11.57 13.86 24.95
N GLY A 262 -10.62 13.61 24.03
CA GLY A 262 -9.21 13.97 24.14
C GLY A 262 -8.44 13.12 25.15
N ARG A 263 -8.94 11.92 25.46
CA ARG A 263 -8.22 10.96 26.32
C ARG A 263 -7.21 10.19 25.49
N LEU A 264 -6.04 9.96 26.04
CA LEU A 264 -5.02 9.10 25.44
C LEU A 264 -5.52 7.65 25.46
N VAL A 265 -5.52 7.01 24.29
CA VAL A 265 -6.05 5.65 24.09
C VAL A 265 -5.02 4.69 23.50
N GLY A 266 -3.99 5.22 22.85
CA GLY A 266 -2.91 4.47 22.26
C GLY A 266 -1.82 5.40 21.73
N VAL A 267 -0.87 4.79 21.04
CA VAL A 267 0.23 5.45 20.34
C VAL A 267 0.36 4.83 18.95
N LEU A 268 0.63 5.66 17.95
CA LEU A 268 1.10 5.19 16.65
C LEU A 268 2.62 5.29 16.63
N THR A 269 3.28 4.28 16.07
CA THR A 269 4.73 4.25 15.87
C THR A 269 5.08 4.59 14.41
N ILE A 270 6.37 4.82 14.13
CA ILE A 270 6.80 5.14 12.76
C ILE A 270 6.93 3.88 11.90
N ASP A 271 7.23 2.75 12.52
CA ASP A 271 7.32 1.44 11.90
C ASP A 271 5.97 1.04 11.28
N ASP A 272 4.88 1.02 12.05
CA ASP A 272 3.54 0.76 11.51
C ASP A 272 3.15 1.74 10.39
N VAL A 273 3.55 3.01 10.55
CA VAL A 273 3.24 4.06 9.57
C VAL A 273 4.02 3.84 8.27
N VAL A 274 5.23 3.29 8.32
CA VAL A 274 6.00 2.96 7.12
C VAL A 274 5.29 1.86 6.33
N ASP A 275 4.67 0.90 7.00
CA ASP A 275 3.90 -0.17 6.36
C ASP A 275 2.62 0.39 5.75
N VAL A 276 1.88 1.22 6.48
CA VAL A 276 0.71 1.94 5.94
C VAL A 276 1.08 2.74 4.67
N ILE A 277 2.22 3.46 4.66
CA ILE A 277 2.65 4.20 3.46
C ILE A 277 2.89 3.26 2.26
N GLN A 278 3.41 2.06 2.50
CA GLN A 278 3.67 1.09 1.44
C GLN A 278 2.37 0.43 0.96
N GLU A 279 1.52 -0.03 1.87
CA GLU A 279 0.21 -0.61 1.60
C GLU A 279 -0.65 0.35 0.74
N GLU A 280 -0.81 1.61 1.19
CA GLU A 280 -1.60 2.62 0.48
C GLU A 280 -1.03 2.94 -0.91
N ALA A 281 0.31 2.97 -1.04
CA ALA A 281 0.95 3.20 -2.33
C ALA A 281 0.76 2.02 -3.30
N GLU A 282 0.77 0.79 -2.80
CA GLU A 282 0.48 -0.41 -3.59
C GLU A 282 -0.99 -0.48 -4.00
N GLU A 283 -1.91 -0.23 -3.07
CA GLU A 283 -3.34 -0.13 -3.29
C GLU A 283 -3.66 0.90 -4.40
N ASP A 284 -3.08 2.09 -4.31
CA ASP A 284 -3.19 3.14 -5.34
C ASP A 284 -2.73 2.64 -6.72
N LEU A 285 -1.60 1.93 -6.77
CA LEU A 285 -1.04 1.39 -8.01
C LEU A 285 -1.94 0.32 -8.63
N LEU A 286 -2.46 -0.60 -7.83
CA LEU A 286 -3.39 -1.64 -8.26
C LEU A 286 -4.69 -1.03 -8.77
N ARG A 287 -5.30 -0.13 -7.99
CA ARG A 287 -6.56 0.56 -8.33
C ARG A 287 -6.46 1.41 -9.59
N LEU A 288 -5.32 2.08 -9.80
CA LEU A 288 -5.03 2.82 -11.04
C LEU A 288 -5.13 1.95 -12.29
N SER A 289 -4.81 0.66 -12.18
CA SER A 289 -4.89 -0.31 -13.26
C SER A 289 -6.24 -1.04 -13.36
N GLY A 290 -7.16 -0.77 -12.44
CA GLY A 290 -8.44 -1.48 -12.33
C GLY A 290 -8.30 -2.89 -11.77
N VAL A 291 -7.21 -3.14 -11.04
CA VAL A 291 -7.03 -4.32 -10.19
C VAL A 291 -7.49 -3.93 -8.78
N GLY A 292 -8.19 -4.83 -8.11
CA GLY A 292 -8.58 -4.64 -6.70
C GLY A 292 -7.44 -5.04 -5.77
N ASP A 293 -7.80 -5.44 -4.57
CA ASP A 293 -6.88 -5.95 -3.55
C ASP A 293 -6.52 -7.41 -3.91
N GLU A 294 -5.70 -7.58 -4.94
CA GLU A 294 -5.22 -8.88 -5.43
C GLU A 294 -3.78 -9.08 -4.99
N GLU A 295 -3.51 -10.20 -4.32
CA GLU A 295 -2.18 -10.57 -3.82
C GLU A 295 -1.48 -11.58 -4.74
N LEU A 296 -0.16 -11.73 -4.60
CA LEU A 296 0.60 -12.70 -5.42
C LEU A 296 0.28 -14.15 -5.08
N SER A 297 -0.14 -14.40 -3.84
CA SER A 297 -0.53 -15.70 -3.33
C SER A 297 -1.94 -16.15 -3.77
N ASP A 298 -2.75 -15.26 -4.35
CA ASP A 298 -4.11 -15.54 -4.81
C ASP A 298 -4.18 -16.65 -5.87
N SER A 299 -5.24 -17.45 -5.83
CA SER A 299 -5.51 -18.41 -6.89
C SER A 299 -5.98 -17.72 -8.18
N VAL A 300 -5.82 -18.41 -9.31
CA VAL A 300 -6.34 -17.95 -10.62
C VAL A 300 -7.84 -17.60 -10.57
N ALA A 301 -8.60 -18.24 -9.67
CA ALA A 301 -10.03 -18.00 -9.53
C ALA A 301 -10.33 -16.72 -8.73
N GLU A 302 -9.59 -16.44 -7.65
CA GLU A 302 -9.67 -15.18 -6.89
C GLU A 302 -9.29 -14.00 -7.78
N ALA A 303 -8.10 -14.03 -8.36
CA ALA A 303 -7.60 -13.00 -9.29
C ALA A 303 -8.57 -12.73 -10.46
N SER A 304 -9.20 -13.77 -11.01
CA SER A 304 -10.20 -13.57 -12.07
C SER A 304 -11.48 -12.89 -11.55
N ARG A 305 -11.90 -13.13 -10.32
CA ARG A 305 -13.11 -12.53 -9.74
C ARG A 305 -12.92 -11.04 -9.42
N SER A 306 -11.73 -10.64 -8.99
CA SER A 306 -11.40 -9.23 -8.75
C SER A 306 -11.34 -8.44 -10.06
N ARG A 307 -10.77 -9.00 -11.13
CA ARG A 307 -10.58 -8.32 -12.43
C ARG A 307 -11.83 -8.26 -13.32
N VAL A 308 -12.69 -9.29 -13.32
CA VAL A 308 -13.84 -9.40 -14.25
C VAL A 308 -14.81 -8.21 -14.18
N PRO A 309 -15.21 -7.69 -13.01
CA PRO A 309 -16.09 -6.53 -12.91
C PRO A 309 -15.54 -5.30 -13.64
N TRP A 310 -14.26 -4.98 -13.43
CA TRP A 310 -13.63 -3.84 -14.09
C TRP A 310 -13.42 -4.06 -15.59
N LEU A 311 -13.04 -5.26 -16.01
CA LEU A 311 -12.98 -5.62 -17.43
C LEU A 311 -14.35 -5.54 -18.11
N PHE A 312 -15.43 -5.87 -17.39
CA PHE A 312 -16.79 -5.73 -17.88
C PHE A 312 -17.17 -4.25 -18.05
N VAL A 313 -16.87 -3.39 -17.08
CA VAL A 313 -17.07 -1.93 -17.19
C VAL A 313 -16.30 -1.37 -18.39
N ASN A 314 -15.02 -1.74 -18.55
CA ASN A 314 -14.21 -1.34 -19.71
C ASN A 314 -14.79 -1.86 -21.03
N SER A 315 -15.36 -3.06 -21.05
CA SER A 315 -16.03 -3.59 -22.23
C SER A 315 -17.28 -2.78 -22.59
N MET A 316 -18.03 -2.30 -21.59
CA MET A 316 -19.19 -1.43 -21.80
C MET A 316 -18.79 -0.07 -22.36
N THR A 317 -17.71 0.54 -21.87
CA THR A 317 -17.20 1.80 -22.42
C THR A 317 -16.69 1.62 -23.84
N ALA A 318 -16.01 0.50 -24.14
CA ALA A 318 -15.63 0.15 -25.50
C ALA A 318 -16.84 0.00 -26.44
N CYS A 319 -17.96 -0.56 -25.97
CA CYS A 319 -19.20 -0.63 -26.75
C CYS A 319 -19.76 0.76 -27.07
N ILE A 320 -19.67 1.72 -26.13
CA ILE A 320 -20.06 3.12 -26.37
C ILE A 320 -19.17 3.72 -27.46
N SER A 321 -17.86 3.57 -27.37
CA SER A 321 -16.92 4.04 -28.39
C SER A 321 -17.20 3.41 -29.77
N ALA A 322 -17.47 2.10 -29.83
CA ALA A 322 -17.83 1.42 -31.06
C ALA A 322 -19.15 1.93 -31.66
N SER A 323 -20.13 2.29 -30.83
CA SER A 323 -21.39 2.88 -31.30
C SER A 323 -21.18 4.23 -32.00
N VAL A 324 -20.22 5.03 -31.54
CA VAL A 324 -19.82 6.30 -32.16
C VAL A 324 -19.22 6.06 -33.54
N ILE A 325 -18.37 5.04 -33.69
CA ILE A 325 -17.83 4.64 -35.00
C ILE A 325 -18.97 4.26 -35.96
N GLY A 326 -19.97 3.52 -35.46
CA GLY A 326 -21.15 3.11 -36.23
C GLY A 326 -21.98 4.27 -36.81
N LEU A 327 -21.92 5.46 -36.21
CA LEU A 327 -22.57 6.66 -36.76
C LEU A 327 -21.93 7.13 -38.08
N PHE A 328 -20.71 6.71 -38.37
CA PHE A 328 -19.91 7.15 -39.52
C PHE A 328 -19.58 6.00 -40.50
N ASP A 329 -20.38 4.93 -40.52
CA ASP A 329 -20.19 3.76 -41.41
C ASP A 329 -20.08 4.19 -42.89
N ALA A 330 -20.92 5.12 -43.35
CA ALA A 330 -20.87 5.65 -44.71
C ALA A 330 -19.52 6.31 -45.05
N THR A 331 -18.95 7.05 -44.10
CA THR A 331 -17.63 7.72 -44.26
C THR A 331 -16.51 6.70 -44.32
N ILE A 332 -16.56 5.67 -43.48
CA ILE A 332 -15.56 4.59 -43.46
C ILE A 332 -15.58 3.79 -44.76
N GLN A 333 -16.77 3.50 -45.31
CA GLN A 333 -16.90 2.79 -46.58
C GLN A 333 -16.34 3.57 -47.77
N GLN A 334 -16.44 4.90 -47.74
CA GLN A 334 -15.87 5.75 -48.79
C GLN A 334 -14.35 5.94 -48.61
N ILE A 335 -13.87 5.96 -47.37
CA ILE A 335 -12.47 6.30 -47.04
C ILE A 335 -11.91 5.24 -46.08
N VAL A 336 -11.56 4.09 -46.65
CA VAL A 336 -11.02 2.94 -45.91
C VAL A 336 -9.74 3.29 -45.14
N ALA A 337 -8.98 4.29 -45.61
CA ALA A 337 -7.79 4.80 -44.92
C ALA A 337 -8.08 5.28 -43.49
N LEU A 338 -9.28 5.81 -43.21
CA LEU A 338 -9.67 6.23 -41.86
C LEU A 338 -9.65 5.05 -40.89
N ALA A 339 -10.11 3.87 -41.33
CA ALA A 339 -10.11 2.68 -40.47
C ALA A 339 -8.71 2.20 -40.08
N ILE A 340 -7.73 2.39 -40.97
CA ILE A 340 -6.32 2.06 -40.70
C ILE A 340 -5.70 3.03 -39.69
N LEU A 341 -6.14 4.29 -39.71
CA LEU A 341 -5.61 5.36 -38.87
C LEU A 341 -6.29 5.47 -37.50
N MET A 342 -7.51 4.93 -37.35
CA MET A 342 -8.28 4.97 -36.09
C MET A 342 -7.49 4.48 -34.86
N PRO A 343 -6.77 3.34 -34.89
CA PRO A 343 -6.00 2.87 -33.74
C PRO A 343 -4.92 3.84 -33.27
N ILE A 344 -4.35 4.64 -34.18
CA ILE A 344 -3.31 5.62 -33.85
C ILE A 344 -3.92 6.76 -33.03
N VAL A 345 -5.08 7.25 -33.45
CA VAL A 345 -5.77 8.35 -32.76
C VAL A 345 -6.20 7.91 -31.36
N ALA A 346 -6.86 6.75 -31.25
CA ALA A 346 -7.30 6.19 -29.98
C ALA A 346 -6.13 5.90 -29.03
N GLY A 347 -5.11 5.16 -29.50
CA GLY A 347 -3.97 4.76 -28.67
C GLY A 347 -3.16 5.94 -28.14
N MET A 348 -2.93 6.97 -28.95
CA MET A 348 -2.25 8.18 -28.47
C MET A 348 -3.11 8.94 -27.46
N GLY A 349 -4.43 9.03 -27.70
CA GLY A 349 -5.44 9.59 -26.79
C GLY A 349 -5.35 8.98 -25.40
N GLY A 350 -5.54 7.65 -25.34
CA GLY A 350 -5.47 6.89 -24.10
C GLY A 350 -4.15 7.09 -23.37
N ASN A 351 -3.01 6.94 -24.06
CA ASN A 351 -1.68 7.09 -23.45
C ASN A 351 -1.45 8.48 -22.84
N ALA A 352 -1.83 9.55 -23.56
CA ALA A 352 -1.70 10.91 -23.04
C ALA A 352 -2.63 11.14 -21.83
N GLY A 353 -3.85 10.60 -21.90
CA GLY A 353 -4.82 10.66 -20.81
C GLY A 353 -4.32 9.96 -19.56
N SER A 354 -3.82 8.74 -19.70
CA SER A 354 -3.22 7.96 -18.60
C SER A 354 -2.04 8.69 -17.97
N GLN A 355 -1.15 9.30 -18.76
CA GLN A 355 -0.02 10.07 -18.21
C GLN A 355 -0.48 11.25 -17.35
N THR A 356 -1.43 12.04 -17.85
CA THR A 356 -1.97 13.17 -17.09
C THR A 356 -2.73 12.70 -15.86
N MET A 357 -3.43 11.57 -15.96
CA MET A 357 -4.16 10.95 -14.86
C MET A 357 -3.23 10.47 -13.75
N THR A 358 -2.18 9.71 -14.06
CA THR A 358 -1.21 9.24 -13.05
C THR A 358 -0.59 10.41 -12.28
N VAL A 359 -0.24 11.50 -12.97
CA VAL A 359 0.28 12.71 -12.30
C VAL A 359 -0.77 13.38 -11.42
N THR A 360 -2.05 13.33 -11.81
CA THR A 360 -3.15 13.95 -11.07
C THR A 360 -3.53 13.14 -9.84
N VAL A 361 -3.71 11.81 -9.96
CA VAL A 361 -4.03 10.91 -8.84
C VAL A 361 -2.94 11.00 -7.77
N ARG A 362 -1.67 10.87 -8.16
CA ARG A 362 -0.55 11.05 -7.22
C ARG A 362 -0.57 12.41 -6.54
N ALA A 363 -0.90 13.48 -7.27
CA ALA A 363 -0.96 14.81 -6.69
C ALA A 363 -2.15 15.00 -5.72
N LEU A 364 -3.23 14.21 -5.87
CA LEU A 364 -4.35 14.17 -4.94
C LEU A 364 -3.98 13.39 -3.67
N ALA A 365 -3.44 12.18 -3.82
CA ALA A 365 -2.98 11.33 -2.71
C ALA A 365 -1.97 12.08 -1.81
N THR A 366 -0.94 12.69 -2.40
CA THR A 366 0.07 13.44 -1.62
C THR A 366 -0.38 14.83 -1.16
N ARG A 367 -1.70 15.13 -1.15
CA ARG A 367 -2.31 16.46 -0.85
C ARG A 367 -1.65 17.64 -1.58
N GLY A 368 -1.02 17.38 -2.73
CA GLY A 368 -0.33 18.37 -3.55
C GLY A 368 -1.30 19.18 -4.42
N LEU A 369 -2.54 18.72 -4.54
CA LEU A 369 -3.62 19.32 -5.33
C LEU A 369 -4.76 19.75 -4.39
N ASP A 370 -5.08 21.03 -4.39
CA ASP A 370 -6.16 21.63 -3.62
C ASP A 370 -7.02 22.51 -4.54
N ILE A 371 -8.25 22.80 -4.15
CA ILE A 371 -9.22 23.59 -4.91
C ILE A 371 -8.66 24.95 -5.36
N HIS A 372 -7.72 25.52 -4.59
CA HIS A 372 -7.05 26.78 -4.90
C HIS A 372 -6.01 26.66 -6.03
N ASN A 373 -5.31 25.52 -6.12
CA ASN A 373 -4.24 25.30 -7.09
C ASN A 373 -4.72 24.53 -8.34
N ALA A 374 -5.89 23.87 -8.26
CA ALA A 374 -6.48 23.09 -9.35
C ALA A 374 -6.60 23.86 -10.68
N PRO A 375 -7.10 25.11 -10.74
CA PRO A 375 -7.20 25.84 -12.01
C PRO A 375 -5.84 26.09 -12.68
N ARG A 376 -4.78 26.27 -11.87
CA ARG A 376 -3.41 26.46 -12.37
C ARG A 376 -2.89 25.18 -13.01
N ILE A 377 -3.14 24.04 -12.39
CA ILE A 377 -2.70 22.72 -12.85
C ILE A 377 -3.48 22.32 -14.10
N ILE A 378 -4.81 22.48 -14.11
CA ILE A 378 -5.67 22.25 -15.29
C ILE A 378 -5.14 23.03 -16.50
N ARG A 379 -4.83 24.31 -16.33
CA ARG A 379 -4.28 25.13 -17.42
C ARG A 379 -2.89 24.69 -17.87
N ARG A 380 -2.04 24.23 -16.94
CA ARG A 380 -0.70 23.72 -17.26
C ARG A 380 -0.80 22.50 -18.17
N GLU A 381 -1.59 21.52 -17.75
CA GLU A 381 -1.76 20.25 -18.47
C GLU A 381 -2.56 20.42 -19.76
N ALA A 382 -3.57 21.30 -19.83
CA ALA A 382 -4.20 21.66 -21.10
C ALA A 382 -3.18 22.28 -22.08
N GLY A 383 -2.20 23.04 -21.56
CA GLY A 383 -1.07 23.53 -22.35
C GLY A 383 -0.15 22.41 -22.84
N VAL A 384 0.14 21.40 -22.01
CA VAL A 384 0.88 20.19 -22.39
C VAL A 384 0.13 19.42 -23.49
N GLY A 385 -1.17 19.18 -23.31
CA GLY A 385 -2.04 18.54 -24.31
C GLY A 385 -2.07 19.29 -25.64
N LEU A 386 -2.14 20.63 -25.61
CA LEU A 386 -2.06 21.44 -26.83
C LEU A 386 -0.73 21.29 -27.55
N LEU A 387 0.38 21.37 -26.81
CA LEU A 387 1.73 21.27 -27.36
C LEU A 387 2.00 19.88 -27.94
N ASN A 388 1.65 18.83 -27.20
CA ASN A 388 1.75 17.45 -27.67
C ASN A 388 0.83 17.20 -28.88
N GLY A 389 -0.39 17.74 -28.86
CA GLY A 389 -1.32 17.72 -30.00
C GLY A 389 -0.75 18.36 -31.25
N MET A 390 -0.10 19.52 -31.14
CA MET A 390 0.56 20.17 -32.28
C MET A 390 1.73 19.34 -32.82
N ILE A 391 2.59 18.81 -31.94
CA ILE A 391 3.78 18.06 -32.34
C ILE A 391 3.38 16.73 -32.99
N PHE A 392 2.63 15.90 -32.28
CA PHE A 392 2.25 14.57 -32.76
C PHE A 392 1.18 14.64 -33.84
N GLY A 393 0.24 15.58 -33.77
CA GLY A 393 -0.73 15.81 -34.84
C GLY A 393 -0.04 16.19 -36.15
N SER A 394 0.93 17.11 -36.13
CA SER A 394 1.68 17.48 -37.34
C SER A 394 2.53 16.32 -37.86
N LEU A 395 3.18 15.57 -36.97
CA LEU A 395 4.03 14.43 -37.35
C LEU A 395 3.20 13.31 -38.00
N ILE A 396 2.13 12.86 -37.32
CA ILE A 396 1.26 11.80 -37.82
C ILE A 396 0.48 12.27 -39.05
N GLY A 397 0.06 13.53 -39.09
CA GLY A 397 -0.53 14.16 -40.28
C GLY A 397 0.36 14.12 -41.50
N LEU A 398 1.63 14.48 -41.33
CA LEU A 398 2.61 14.39 -42.41
C LEU A 398 2.79 12.93 -42.88
N VAL A 399 2.95 12.00 -41.94
CA VAL A 399 3.13 10.57 -42.27
C VAL A 399 1.90 10.01 -42.99
N ALA A 400 0.69 10.27 -42.49
CA ALA A 400 -0.55 9.81 -43.10
C ALA A 400 -0.75 10.40 -44.51
N GLY A 401 -0.51 11.71 -44.67
CA GLY A 401 -0.64 12.37 -45.96
C GLY A 401 0.35 11.85 -47.01
N LEU A 402 1.57 11.51 -46.60
CA LEU A 402 2.57 10.88 -47.48
C LEU A 402 2.23 9.41 -47.79
N TRP A 403 1.78 8.65 -46.79
CA TRP A 403 1.48 7.23 -46.94
C TRP A 403 0.31 7.01 -47.89
N PHE A 404 -0.80 7.71 -47.67
CA PHE A 404 -2.00 7.60 -48.49
C PHE A 404 -1.95 8.46 -49.75
N GLN A 405 -0.87 9.23 -49.94
CA GLN A 405 -0.69 10.17 -51.04
C GLN A 405 -1.82 11.20 -51.14
N ASP A 406 -2.42 11.54 -50.00
CA ASP A 406 -3.58 12.42 -49.88
C ASP A 406 -3.35 13.44 -48.74
N PRO A 407 -3.03 14.71 -49.08
CA PRO A 407 -2.83 15.76 -48.09
C PRO A 407 -4.06 16.04 -47.21
N ASP A 408 -5.27 15.76 -47.69
CA ASP A 408 -6.50 16.01 -46.94
C ASP A 408 -6.62 15.06 -45.75
N ILE A 409 -6.29 13.78 -45.95
CA ILE A 409 -6.21 12.78 -44.86
C ILE A 409 -5.17 13.23 -43.80
N GLY A 410 -4.04 13.77 -44.25
CA GLY A 410 -3.02 14.32 -43.36
C GLY A 410 -3.51 15.50 -42.51
N GLY A 411 -4.29 16.41 -43.11
CA GLY A 411 -4.88 17.55 -42.39
C GLY A 411 -5.96 17.14 -41.40
N ILE A 412 -6.80 16.17 -41.76
CA ILE A 412 -7.85 15.62 -40.91
C ILE A 412 -7.24 14.97 -39.67
N ILE A 413 -6.24 14.09 -39.85
CA ILE A 413 -5.64 13.41 -38.70
C ILE A 413 -4.87 14.37 -37.80
N ALA A 414 -4.19 15.37 -38.36
CA ALA A 414 -3.49 16.39 -37.56
C ALA A 414 -4.47 17.16 -36.66
N THR A 415 -5.62 17.55 -37.21
CA THR A 415 -6.65 18.30 -36.48
C THR A 415 -7.34 17.43 -35.44
N ALA A 416 -7.69 16.19 -35.80
CA ALA A 416 -8.31 15.23 -34.89
C ALA A 416 -7.38 14.86 -33.73
N MET A 417 -6.10 14.63 -34.01
CA MET A 417 -5.08 14.38 -32.98
C MET A 417 -4.95 15.56 -32.02
N LEU A 418 -4.98 16.80 -32.50
CA LEU A 418 -4.93 17.97 -31.63
C LEU A 418 -6.13 18.02 -30.69
N ILE A 419 -7.33 17.77 -31.20
CA ILE A 419 -8.56 17.72 -30.39
C ILE A 419 -8.49 16.57 -29.38
N ASN A 420 -8.05 15.39 -29.82
CA ASN A 420 -7.98 14.22 -28.95
C ASN A 420 -6.95 14.40 -27.83
N MET A 421 -5.78 14.97 -28.11
CA MET A 421 -4.75 15.26 -27.09
C MET A 421 -5.23 16.30 -26.07
N MET A 422 -6.00 17.30 -26.51
CA MET A 422 -6.63 18.25 -25.59
C MET A 422 -7.68 17.56 -24.71
N ALA A 423 -8.53 16.71 -25.30
CA ALA A 423 -9.53 15.95 -24.57
C ALA A 423 -8.88 14.99 -23.55
N ALA A 424 -7.79 14.32 -23.93
CA ALA A 424 -7.01 13.44 -23.08
C ALA A 424 -6.43 14.19 -21.86
N ALA A 425 -5.79 15.34 -22.08
CA ALA A 425 -5.25 16.15 -20.99
C ALA A 425 -6.35 16.67 -20.04
N LEU A 426 -7.52 17.06 -20.57
CA LEU A 426 -8.63 17.51 -19.74
C LEU A 426 -9.28 16.35 -18.97
N ALA A 427 -9.52 15.22 -19.64
CA ALA A 427 -10.11 14.02 -19.03
C ALA A 427 -9.21 13.48 -17.92
N GLY A 428 -7.90 13.40 -18.17
CA GLY A 428 -6.92 12.90 -17.20
C GLY A 428 -6.86 13.70 -15.89
N ILE A 429 -7.29 14.97 -15.88
CA ILE A 429 -7.32 15.78 -14.65
C ILE A 429 -8.74 15.85 -14.08
N LEU A 430 -9.72 16.09 -14.95
CA LEU A 430 -11.09 16.36 -14.50
C LEU A 430 -11.75 15.11 -13.94
N ILE A 431 -11.45 13.90 -14.44
CA ILE A 431 -12.02 12.67 -13.90
C ILE A 431 -11.56 12.45 -12.44
N PRO A 432 -10.25 12.37 -12.12
CA PRO A 432 -9.79 12.22 -10.74
C PRO A 432 -10.34 13.30 -9.80
N LEU A 433 -10.34 14.58 -10.23
CA LEU A 433 -10.88 15.68 -9.42
C LEU A 433 -12.39 15.58 -9.15
N LEU A 434 -13.15 15.03 -10.10
CA LEU A 434 -14.58 14.83 -9.91
C LEU A 434 -14.87 13.67 -8.96
N LEU A 435 -14.06 12.61 -9.01
CA LEU A 435 -14.14 11.48 -8.08
C LEU A 435 -13.83 11.91 -6.65
N ASP A 436 -12.67 12.56 -6.44
CA ASP A 436 -12.24 13.13 -5.16
C ASP A 436 -13.34 14.02 -4.54
N LYS A 437 -13.87 14.96 -5.34
CA LYS A 437 -14.93 15.87 -4.89
C LYS A 437 -16.23 15.15 -4.54
N SER A 438 -16.49 13.98 -5.10
CA SER A 438 -17.66 13.15 -4.77
C SER A 438 -17.45 12.24 -3.57
N GLY A 439 -16.25 12.23 -2.98
CA GLY A 439 -15.87 11.34 -1.89
C GLY A 439 -15.56 9.92 -2.35
N ALA A 440 -15.26 9.72 -3.63
CA ALA A 440 -14.80 8.45 -4.17
C ALA A 440 -13.29 8.52 -4.37
N ASP A 441 -12.61 7.40 -4.13
CA ASP A 441 -11.17 7.27 -4.35
C ASP A 441 -10.82 7.57 -5.84
N PRO A 442 -9.95 8.57 -6.11
CA PRO A 442 -9.51 8.93 -7.46
C PRO A 442 -8.69 7.86 -8.18
N ALA A 443 -8.02 6.96 -7.46
CA ALA A 443 -7.23 5.87 -8.02
C ALA A 443 -8.14 4.82 -8.66
N VAL A 444 -9.36 4.64 -8.14
CA VAL A 444 -10.35 3.65 -8.61
C VAL A 444 -10.64 3.77 -10.10
N SER A 445 -9.95 2.95 -10.90
CA SER A 445 -10.10 2.76 -12.35
C SER A 445 -10.35 4.03 -13.17
N SER A 446 -9.75 5.17 -12.77
CA SER A 446 -9.80 6.41 -13.55
C SER A 446 -9.35 6.17 -15.00
N ALA A 447 -8.46 5.18 -15.21
CA ALA A 447 -7.95 4.78 -16.53
C ALA A 447 -9.06 4.39 -17.51
N VAL A 448 -10.07 3.65 -17.06
CA VAL A 448 -11.16 3.17 -17.90
C VAL A 448 -12.03 4.33 -18.36
N PHE A 449 -12.36 5.25 -17.45
CA PHE A 449 -13.14 6.44 -17.78
C PHE A 449 -12.38 7.41 -18.68
N VAL A 450 -11.09 7.63 -18.42
CA VAL A 450 -10.23 8.46 -19.27
C VAL A 450 -10.17 7.89 -20.67
N THR A 451 -9.91 6.58 -20.80
CA THR A 451 -9.85 5.88 -22.09
C THR A 451 -11.18 5.98 -22.84
N ALA A 452 -12.31 5.81 -22.14
CA ALA A 452 -13.64 5.95 -22.71
C ALA A 452 -13.86 7.35 -23.32
N ILE A 453 -13.51 8.41 -22.58
CA ILE A 453 -13.65 9.80 -23.07
C ILE A 453 -12.72 10.04 -24.27
N THR A 454 -11.48 9.56 -24.22
CA THR A 454 -10.52 9.74 -25.32
C THR A 454 -10.92 8.96 -26.57
N ASP A 455 -11.48 7.77 -26.43
CA ASP A 455 -11.95 6.98 -27.56
C ASP A 455 -13.19 7.62 -28.20
N VAL A 456 -14.19 7.97 -27.40
CA VAL A 456 -15.40 8.65 -27.88
C VAL A 456 -15.04 9.97 -28.57
N THR A 457 -14.21 10.79 -27.94
CA THR A 457 -13.82 12.10 -28.48
C THR A 457 -12.91 11.95 -29.69
N GLY A 458 -11.96 11.01 -29.65
CA GLY A 458 -11.04 10.70 -30.73
C GLY A 458 -11.77 10.23 -31.98
N PHE A 459 -12.62 9.20 -31.87
CA PHE A 459 -13.39 8.70 -33.00
C PHE A 459 -14.39 9.73 -33.52
N PHE A 460 -15.10 10.42 -32.63
CA PHE A 460 -16.06 11.45 -33.04
C PHE A 460 -15.39 12.61 -33.77
N SER A 461 -14.28 13.14 -33.23
CA SER A 461 -13.55 14.23 -33.87
C SER A 461 -12.94 13.80 -35.19
N PHE A 462 -12.29 12.64 -35.25
CA PHE A 462 -11.64 12.15 -36.45
C PHE A 462 -12.63 11.86 -37.59
N LEU A 463 -13.65 11.04 -37.33
CA LEU A 463 -14.64 10.65 -38.33
C LEU A 463 -15.61 11.81 -38.62
N GLY A 464 -15.94 12.64 -37.63
CA GLY A 464 -16.78 13.82 -37.81
C GLY A 464 -16.13 14.87 -38.71
N ILE A 465 -14.85 15.17 -38.51
CA ILE A 465 -14.10 16.09 -39.38
C ILE A 465 -14.01 15.52 -40.80
N ALA A 466 -13.72 14.22 -40.95
CA ALA A 466 -13.66 13.58 -42.27
C ALA A 466 -15.01 13.64 -43.00
N THR A 467 -16.10 13.33 -42.31
CA THR A 467 -17.47 13.37 -42.85
C THR A 467 -17.82 14.77 -43.33
N TRP A 468 -17.51 15.78 -42.52
CA TRP A 468 -17.73 17.18 -42.86
C TRP A 468 -16.86 17.64 -44.04
N TRP A 469 -15.57 17.27 -44.06
CA TRP A 469 -14.61 17.67 -45.09
C TRP A 469 -14.96 17.09 -46.46
N PHE A 470 -15.24 15.79 -46.51
CA PHE A 470 -15.57 15.07 -47.74
C PHE A 470 -17.07 15.14 -48.11
N GLN A 471 -17.88 15.85 -47.31
CA GLN A 471 -19.32 16.04 -47.51
C GLN A 471 -20.07 14.72 -47.71
N VAL A 472 -19.68 13.70 -46.94
CA VAL A 472 -20.32 12.39 -46.96
C VAL A 472 -21.71 12.53 -46.35
N THR A 473 -22.73 12.08 -47.09
CA THR A 473 -24.15 12.20 -46.70
C THR A 473 -24.69 10.92 -46.09
#